data_AF-A0A954JMC0-F1
#
_entry.id   AF-A0A954JMC0-F1
#
_cell.length_a   1.000
_cell.length_b   1.000
_cell.length_c   1.000
_cell.angle_alpha   90.00
_cell.angle_beta   90.00
_cell.angle_gamma   90.00
#
_symmetry.space_group_name_H-M   'P 1'
#
loop_
_entity.id
_entity.type
_entity.pdbx_description
1 polymer ?
#
loop_
_entity_poly.entity_id
_entity_poly.type
_entity_poly.pdbx_seq_one_letter_code
_entity_poly.pdbx_strand_id
1 'polypeptide(L)'
;MELKNRNDIESRFMAKMNKLSSKHRRELINLMGNPPDIRNVPTDFWQRVEQEEREQLAAFLMIIMMGNAEAHGMGTDSARMMADAHSVRRAAEIARDYARNSYAKALMIQRQNSDRLGGPITLSPGGLRSELEKVFGPTRDEALVATETTRASVEGAENAMRTAGMVSQDDEWETRPWMTQTGPCPICEPLDGLPRSVWGRVHPKGPPIHPRCACAIQYARG
;
A
#
# COMPACT_ATOMS: atom_id res chain seq x y z
N MET A 1 -13.20 -16.57 -1.45
CA MET A 1 -14.35 -15.65 -1.53
C MET A 1 -13.83 -14.21 -1.54
N GLU A 2 -14.37 -13.30 -2.35
CA GLU A 2 -13.93 -11.89 -2.34
C GLU A 2 -14.58 -11.09 -1.22
N LEU A 3 -13.84 -10.14 -0.63
CA LEU A 3 -14.39 -9.15 0.29
C LEU A 3 -15.53 -8.36 -0.36
N LYS A 4 -16.72 -8.44 0.24
CA LYS A 4 -17.87 -7.66 -0.19
C LYS A 4 -17.55 -6.16 -0.15
N ASN A 5 -17.89 -5.43 -1.22
CA ASN A 5 -17.65 -4.00 -1.37
C ASN A 5 -16.17 -3.58 -1.33
N ARG A 6 -15.23 -4.46 -1.70
CA ARG A 6 -13.79 -4.14 -1.80
C ARG A 6 -13.52 -2.79 -2.47
N ASN A 7 -14.09 -2.58 -3.66
CA ASN A 7 -13.88 -1.36 -4.44
C ASN A 7 -14.35 -0.07 -3.72
N ASP A 8 -15.45 -0.12 -2.98
CA ASP A 8 -15.93 1.02 -2.18
C ASP A 8 -15.01 1.29 -0.99
N ILE A 9 -14.53 0.24 -0.30
CA ILE A 9 -13.58 0.38 0.82
C ILE A 9 -12.26 0.97 0.32
N GLU A 10 -11.70 0.43 -0.77
CA GLU A 10 -10.48 0.97 -1.41
C GLU A 10 -10.68 2.42 -1.84
N SER A 11 -11.80 2.76 -2.48
CA SER A 11 -12.08 4.12 -2.98
C SER A 11 -12.19 5.13 -1.84
N ARG A 12 -12.87 4.78 -0.74
CA ARG A 12 -12.98 5.63 0.45
C ARG A 12 -11.62 5.84 1.12
N PHE A 13 -10.82 4.78 1.21
CA PHE A 13 -9.49 4.88 1.80
C PHE A 13 -8.54 5.69 0.92
N MET A 14 -8.55 5.45 -0.39
CA MET A 14 -7.84 6.25 -1.39
C MET A 14 -8.16 7.74 -1.25
N ALA A 15 -9.44 8.11 -1.09
CA ALA A 15 -9.82 9.50 -0.87
C ALA A 15 -9.21 10.10 0.41
N LYS A 16 -9.14 9.34 1.50
CA LYS A 16 -8.49 9.76 2.76
C LYS A 16 -6.98 9.93 2.58
N MET A 17 -6.31 8.97 1.95
CA MET A 17 -4.88 9.01 1.70
C MET A 17 -4.50 10.20 0.80
N ASN A 18 -5.24 10.42 -0.30
CA ASN A 18 -5.05 11.57 -1.17
C ASN A 18 -5.19 12.90 -0.43
N LYS A 19 -6.17 13.01 0.48
CA LYS A 19 -6.36 14.20 1.31
C LYS A 19 -5.19 14.41 2.27
N LEU A 20 -4.69 13.34 2.89
CA LEU A 20 -3.55 13.35 3.80
C LEU A 20 -2.26 13.74 3.08
N SER A 21 -1.92 13.06 1.99
CA SER A 21 -0.77 13.40 1.14
C SER A 21 -0.83 14.82 0.60
N SER A 22 -2.01 15.32 0.22
CA SER A 22 -2.18 16.71 -0.21
C SER A 22 -1.92 17.72 0.92
N LYS A 23 -2.25 17.36 2.18
CA LYS A 23 -1.89 18.15 3.37
C LYS A 23 -0.37 18.14 3.56
N HIS A 24 0.26 16.96 3.61
CA HIS A 24 1.73 16.83 3.80
C HIS A 24 2.51 17.54 2.70
N ARG A 25 2.08 17.45 1.45
CA ARG A 25 2.72 18.13 0.32
C ARG A 25 2.70 19.65 0.48
N ARG A 26 1.56 20.22 0.87
CA ARG A 26 1.42 21.68 1.09
C ARG A 26 2.29 22.14 2.25
N GLU A 27 2.29 21.40 3.35
CA GLU A 27 3.15 21.67 4.50
C GLU A 27 4.63 21.59 4.12
N LEU A 28 5.03 20.55 3.38
CA LEU A 28 6.40 20.40 2.88
C LEU A 28 6.82 21.59 2.00
N ILE A 29 5.99 22.03 1.06
CA ILE A 29 6.26 23.21 0.23
C ILE A 29 6.51 24.45 1.10
N ASN A 30 5.66 24.67 2.11
CA ASN A 30 5.81 25.81 3.00
C ASN A 30 7.09 25.73 3.83
N LEU A 31 7.42 24.56 4.36
CA LEU A 31 8.61 24.32 5.16
C LEU A 31 9.90 24.45 4.35
N MET A 32 9.89 24.06 3.07
CA MET A 32 11.06 24.22 2.21
C MET A 32 11.39 25.70 1.93
N GLY A 33 10.40 26.59 1.96
CA GLY A 33 10.60 28.03 1.77
C GLY A 33 10.82 28.45 0.32
N ASN A 34 11.29 29.68 0.14
CA ASN A 34 11.64 30.26 -1.16
C ASN A 34 12.98 31.03 -1.06
N PRO A 35 14.08 30.53 -1.65
CA PRO A 35 14.16 29.33 -2.49
C PRO A 35 13.91 28.03 -1.70
N PRO A 36 13.39 26.97 -2.34
CA PRO A 36 13.06 25.73 -1.65
C PRO A 36 14.30 24.94 -1.22
N ASP A 37 14.35 24.54 0.05
CA ASP A 37 15.45 23.78 0.63
C ASP A 37 14.96 22.75 1.67
N ILE A 38 15.31 21.47 1.48
CA ILE A 38 14.93 20.39 2.41
C ILE A 38 15.55 20.57 3.79
N ARG A 39 16.66 21.31 3.91
CA ARG A 39 17.32 21.59 5.19
C ARG A 39 16.46 22.46 6.11
N ASN A 40 15.50 23.19 5.54
CA ASN A 40 14.52 23.95 6.30
C ASN A 40 13.41 23.07 6.89
N VAL A 41 13.31 21.81 6.46
CA VAL A 41 12.24 20.90 6.88
C VAL A 41 12.67 20.17 8.16
N PRO A 42 12.01 20.43 9.30
CA PRO A 42 12.39 19.82 10.57
C PRO A 42 12.11 18.31 10.59
N THR A 43 12.82 17.58 11.45
CA THR A 43 12.68 16.12 11.57
C THR A 43 11.31 15.70 12.10
N ASP A 44 10.68 16.53 12.92
CA ASP A 44 9.35 16.31 13.48
C ASP A 44 8.24 16.25 12.41
N PHE A 45 8.42 16.94 11.28
CA PHE A 45 7.52 16.84 10.12
C PHE A 45 7.45 15.41 9.60
N TRP A 46 8.60 14.75 9.41
CA TRP A 46 8.64 13.37 8.91
C TRP A 46 8.11 12.36 9.92
N GLN A 47 8.32 12.61 11.21
CA GLN A 47 7.73 11.81 12.28
C GLN A 47 6.20 11.94 12.30
N ARG A 48 5.67 13.15 12.09
CA ARG A 48 4.22 13.36 11.93
C ARG A 48 3.66 12.67 10.70
N VAL A 49 4.36 12.74 9.56
CA VAL A 49 3.98 12.00 8.34
C VAL A 49 3.86 10.51 8.65
N GLU A 50 4.90 9.90 9.24
CA GLU A 50 4.87 8.50 9.65
C GLU A 50 3.70 8.19 10.60
N GLN A 51 3.48 9.03 11.61
CA GLN A 51 2.40 8.82 12.57
C GLN A 51 1.01 8.86 11.92
N GLU A 52 0.74 9.90 11.13
CA GLU A 52 -0.57 10.10 10.50
C GLU A 52 -0.86 8.99 9.47
N GLU A 53 0.14 8.59 8.69
CA GLU A 53 0.06 7.46 7.76
C GLU A 53 -0.23 6.14 8.50
N ARG A 54 0.48 5.88 9.60
CA ARG A 54 0.29 4.68 10.41
C ARG A 54 -1.14 4.57 10.95
N GLU A 55 -1.70 5.67 11.45
CA GLU A 55 -3.06 5.69 11.99
C GLU A 55 -4.11 5.38 10.91
N GLN A 56 -3.96 5.98 9.71
CA GLN A 56 -4.88 5.69 8.61
C GLN A 56 -4.77 4.23 8.16
N LEU A 57 -3.54 3.73 8.00
CA LEU A 57 -3.29 2.36 7.54
C LEU A 57 -3.75 1.32 8.55
N ALA A 58 -3.54 1.50 9.85
CA ALA A 58 -3.90 0.51 10.85
C ALA A 58 -5.41 0.19 10.82
N ALA A 59 -6.25 1.22 10.80
CA ALA A 59 -7.70 1.05 10.72
C ALA A 59 -8.13 0.38 9.40
N PHE A 60 -7.51 0.77 8.29
CA PHE A 60 -7.80 0.22 6.98
C PHE A 60 -7.45 -1.27 6.86
N LEU A 61 -6.23 -1.62 7.22
CA LEU A 61 -5.74 -3.00 7.18
C LEU A 61 -6.59 -3.91 8.05
N MET A 62 -7.00 -3.42 9.23
CA MET A 62 -7.84 -4.17 10.16
C MET A 62 -9.18 -4.53 9.53
N ILE A 63 -9.85 -3.55 8.89
CA ILE A 63 -11.14 -3.78 8.23
C ILE A 63 -11.02 -4.82 7.11
N ILE A 64 -10.02 -4.68 6.24
CA ILE A 64 -9.82 -5.61 5.11
C ILE A 64 -9.51 -7.02 5.60
N MET A 65 -8.60 -7.13 6.57
CA MET A 65 -8.15 -8.42 7.10
C MET A 65 -9.27 -9.15 7.83
N MET A 66 -10.02 -8.45 8.70
CA MET A 66 -11.19 -9.00 9.38
C MET A 66 -12.24 -9.47 8.38
N GLY A 67 -12.63 -8.61 7.44
CA GLY A 67 -13.68 -8.95 6.47
C GLY A 67 -13.32 -10.13 5.58
N ASN A 68 -12.04 -10.29 5.19
CA ASN A 68 -11.61 -11.46 4.43
C ASN A 68 -11.52 -12.72 5.29
N ALA A 69 -11.10 -12.62 6.55
CA ALA A 69 -11.08 -13.76 7.46
C ALA A 69 -12.50 -14.30 7.71
N GLU A 70 -13.46 -13.40 7.97
CA GLU A 70 -14.87 -13.74 8.16
C GLU A 70 -15.49 -14.35 6.90
N ALA A 71 -15.17 -13.81 5.72
CA ALA A 71 -15.62 -14.36 4.44
C ALA A 71 -15.09 -15.78 4.17
N HIS A 72 -14.06 -16.23 4.90
CA HIS A 72 -13.50 -17.58 4.86
C HIS A 72 -13.83 -18.38 6.14
N GLY A 73 -14.88 -18.00 6.86
CA GLY A 73 -15.44 -18.80 7.95
C GLY A 73 -14.80 -18.60 9.33
N MET A 74 -13.85 -17.66 9.47
CA MET A 74 -13.36 -17.29 10.80
C MET A 74 -14.44 -16.52 11.56
N GLY A 75 -14.68 -16.87 12.83
CA GLY A 75 -15.60 -16.11 13.68
C GLY A 75 -15.10 -14.69 13.95
N THR A 76 -16.03 -13.74 14.12
CA THR A 76 -15.72 -12.29 14.26
C THR A 76 -14.71 -11.97 15.36
N ASP A 77 -14.81 -12.58 16.54
CA ASP A 77 -13.86 -12.31 17.63
C ASP A 77 -12.45 -12.80 17.28
N SER A 78 -12.33 -14.01 16.71
CA SER A 78 -11.05 -14.54 16.24
C SER A 78 -10.46 -13.68 15.11
N ALA A 79 -11.30 -13.25 14.16
CA ALA A 79 -10.89 -12.37 13.07
C ALA A 79 -10.39 -11.03 13.59
N ARG A 80 -11.07 -10.44 14.57
CA ARG A 80 -10.68 -9.20 15.22
C ARG A 80 -9.36 -9.34 15.97
N MET A 81 -9.20 -10.38 16.79
CA MET A 81 -7.97 -10.62 17.55
C MET A 81 -6.76 -10.80 16.64
N MET A 82 -6.94 -11.55 15.54
CA MET A 82 -5.91 -11.78 14.55
C MET A 82 -5.53 -10.49 13.80
N ALA A 83 -6.52 -9.70 13.40
CA ALA A 83 -6.30 -8.45 12.68
C ALA A 83 -5.66 -7.35 13.53
N ASP A 84 -6.06 -7.19 14.80
CA ASP A 84 -5.62 -6.08 15.65
C ASP A 84 -4.08 -5.97 15.75
N ALA A 85 -3.44 -7.02 16.24
CA ALA A 85 -1.99 -7.00 16.42
C ALA A 85 -1.24 -6.98 15.07
N HIS A 86 -1.78 -7.63 14.04
CA HIS A 86 -1.17 -7.67 12.72
C HIS A 86 -1.22 -6.29 12.04
N SER A 87 -2.41 -5.68 11.96
CA SER A 87 -2.64 -4.42 11.26
C SER A 87 -1.85 -3.26 11.86
N VAL A 88 -1.71 -3.20 13.19
CA VAL A 88 -0.88 -2.17 13.85
C VAL A 88 0.59 -2.32 13.48
N ARG A 89 1.15 -3.54 13.54
CA ARG A 89 2.56 -3.78 13.18
C ARG A 89 2.82 -3.47 11.71
N ARG A 90 1.96 -3.96 10.82
CA ARG A 90 2.10 -3.78 9.38
C ARG A 90 1.96 -2.31 8.99
N ALA A 91 1.00 -1.59 9.57
CA ALA A 91 0.85 -0.16 9.36
C ALA A 91 2.09 0.63 9.79
N ALA A 92 2.70 0.28 10.93
CA ALA A 92 3.94 0.92 11.39
C ALA A 92 5.11 0.69 10.42
N GLU A 93 5.25 -0.52 9.88
CA GLU A 93 6.27 -0.82 8.87
C GLU A 93 6.08 0.02 7.60
N ILE A 94 4.87 0.02 7.04
CA ILE A 94 4.54 0.74 5.81
C ILE A 94 4.75 2.24 5.99
N ALA A 95 4.22 2.82 7.08
CA ALA A 95 4.29 4.25 7.32
C ALA A 95 5.73 4.74 7.48
N ARG A 96 6.57 3.98 8.20
CA ARG A 96 8.00 4.25 8.34
C ARG A 96 8.73 4.22 7.01
N ASP A 97 8.48 3.18 6.21
CA ASP A 97 9.07 3.08 4.87
C ASP A 97 8.58 4.19 3.94
N TYR A 98 7.30 4.56 4.02
CA TYR A 98 6.71 5.65 3.26
C TYR A 98 7.38 6.99 3.59
N ALA A 99 7.48 7.33 4.88
CA ALA A 99 8.11 8.57 5.35
C ALA A 99 9.60 8.63 4.93
N ARG A 100 10.36 7.54 5.17
CA ARG A 100 11.78 7.46 4.76
C ARG A 100 11.96 7.64 3.25
N ASN A 101 11.15 6.94 2.44
CA ASN A 101 11.22 7.02 0.99
C ASN A 101 10.78 8.40 0.47
N SER A 102 9.82 9.03 1.14
CA SER A 102 9.38 10.39 0.83
C SER A 102 10.47 11.42 1.12
N TYR A 103 11.15 11.32 2.26
CA TYR A 103 12.33 12.14 2.56
C TYR A 103 13.43 11.96 1.50
N ALA A 104 13.78 10.70 1.18
CA ALA A 104 14.80 10.41 0.18
C ALA A 104 14.46 10.98 -1.20
N LYS A 105 13.18 10.90 -1.62
CA LYS A 105 12.71 11.49 -2.88
C LYS A 105 12.76 13.02 -2.87
N ALA A 106 12.35 13.66 -1.77
CA ALA A 106 12.45 15.11 -1.65
C ALA A 106 13.91 15.59 -1.72
N LEU A 107 14.84 14.87 -1.10
CA LEU A 107 16.28 15.14 -1.20
C LEU A 107 16.81 14.95 -2.63
N MET A 108 16.36 13.91 -3.34
CA MET A 108 16.72 13.71 -4.75
C MET A 108 16.22 14.84 -5.65
N ILE A 109 14.98 15.30 -5.45
CA ILE A 109 14.43 16.45 -6.18
C ILE A 109 15.27 17.69 -5.92
N GLN A 110 15.67 17.96 -4.68
CA GLN A 110 16.53 19.11 -4.38
C GLN A 110 17.86 19.03 -5.13
N ARG A 111 18.56 17.89 -5.07
CA ARG A 111 19.84 17.68 -5.75
C ARG A 111 19.73 17.89 -7.26
N GLN A 112 18.74 17.24 -7.88
CA GLN A 112 18.53 17.34 -9.33
C GLN A 112 18.25 18.76 -9.80
N ASN A 113 17.57 19.57 -8.97
CA ASN A 113 17.31 20.97 -9.30
C ASN A 113 18.54 21.86 -9.10
N SER A 114 19.34 21.62 -8.06
CA SER A 114 20.62 22.31 -7.89
C SER A 114 21.59 22.03 -9.05
N ASP A 115 21.69 20.77 -9.49
CA ASP A 115 22.59 20.37 -10.58
C ASP A 115 22.16 20.94 -11.94
N ARG A 116 20.85 20.99 -12.22
CA ARG A 116 20.31 21.51 -13.49
C ARG A 116 20.44 23.02 -13.64
N LEU A 117 20.37 23.77 -12.56
CA LEU A 117 20.28 25.23 -12.59
C LEU A 117 21.62 25.94 -12.37
N GLY A 118 22.69 25.20 -12.04
CA GLY A 118 24.03 25.79 -11.82
C GLY A 118 24.05 26.84 -10.70
N GLY A 119 23.09 26.80 -9.77
CA GLY A 119 22.85 27.84 -8.77
C GLY A 119 21.66 27.53 -7.85
N PRO A 120 21.27 28.46 -6.95
CA PRO A 120 20.14 28.29 -6.03
C PRO A 120 18.84 27.99 -6.78
N ILE A 121 18.02 27.08 -6.23
CA ILE A 121 16.81 26.58 -6.87
C ILE A 121 15.81 27.73 -7.09
N THR A 122 15.53 28.05 -8.34
CA THR A 122 14.50 29.02 -8.77
C THR A 122 13.32 28.32 -9.44
N LEU A 123 12.94 27.14 -8.95
CA LEU A 123 11.69 26.53 -9.38
C LEU A 123 10.53 27.48 -9.08
N SER A 124 9.68 27.70 -10.08
CA SER A 124 8.41 28.37 -9.84
C SER A 124 7.60 27.57 -8.81
N PRO A 125 6.70 28.20 -8.04
CA PRO A 125 5.84 27.49 -7.10
C PRO A 125 5.07 26.31 -7.75
N GLY A 126 4.68 26.47 -9.02
CA GLY A 126 4.05 25.40 -9.80
C GLY A 126 5.00 24.24 -10.14
N GLY A 127 6.25 24.54 -10.51
CA GLY A 127 7.27 23.54 -10.80
C GLY A 127 7.63 22.69 -9.59
N LEU A 128 7.84 23.33 -8.43
CA LEU A 128 8.11 22.61 -7.17
C LEU A 128 6.94 21.71 -6.78
N ARG A 129 5.70 22.20 -6.92
CA ARG A 129 4.51 21.42 -6.63
C ARG A 129 4.45 20.15 -7.48
N SER A 130 4.67 20.27 -8.79
CA SER A 130 4.67 19.13 -9.72
C SER A 130 5.73 18.08 -9.36
N GLU A 131 6.93 18.51 -8.98
CA GLU A 131 7.97 17.59 -8.52
C GLU A 131 7.59 16.90 -7.20
N LEU A 132 7.03 17.64 -6.24
CA LEU A 132 6.60 17.08 -4.96
C LEU A 132 5.35 16.19 -5.04
N GLU A 133 4.62 16.18 -6.15
CA GLU A 133 3.61 15.14 -6.41
C GLU A 133 4.24 13.76 -6.55
N LYS A 134 5.52 13.65 -6.93
CA LYS A 134 6.26 12.37 -6.91
C LYS A 134 6.59 11.91 -5.50
N VAL A 135 6.53 12.81 -4.52
CA VAL A 135 6.76 12.53 -3.09
C VAL A 135 5.43 12.18 -2.44
N PHE A 136 4.47 13.08 -2.45
CA PHE A 136 3.16 12.89 -1.84
C PHE A 136 2.12 13.07 -2.92
N GLY A 137 1.77 12.03 -3.66
CA GLY A 137 0.86 12.17 -4.80
C GLY A 137 -0.01 10.95 -5.06
N PRO A 138 -1.09 11.15 -5.82
CA PRO A 138 -2.16 10.17 -5.95
C PRO A 138 -1.67 8.83 -6.48
N THR A 139 -0.73 8.85 -7.42
CA THR A 139 -0.16 7.64 -8.03
C THR A 139 0.58 6.76 -7.02
N ARG A 140 1.26 7.36 -6.03
CA ARG A 140 1.94 6.60 -4.95
C ARG A 140 0.92 6.05 -3.96
N ASP A 141 -0.06 6.88 -3.60
CA ASP A 141 -1.08 6.50 -2.65
C ASP A 141 -1.97 5.38 -3.23
N GLU A 142 -2.30 5.42 -4.52
CA GLU A 142 -2.99 4.34 -5.22
C GLU A 142 -2.19 3.03 -5.20
N ALA A 143 -0.89 3.11 -5.49
CA ALA A 143 -0.02 1.94 -5.44
C ALA A 143 0.04 1.34 -4.03
N LEU A 144 0.11 2.20 -3.00
CA LEU A 144 0.08 1.80 -1.60
C LEU A 144 -1.23 1.08 -1.24
N VAL A 145 -2.37 1.75 -1.50
CA VAL A 145 -3.70 1.26 -1.15
C VAL A 145 -4.00 -0.06 -1.85
N ALA A 146 -3.80 -0.15 -3.17
CA ALA A 146 -4.08 -1.36 -3.93
C ALA A 146 -3.23 -2.55 -3.43
N THR A 147 -1.93 -2.31 -3.22
CA THR A 147 -1.00 -3.37 -2.76
C THR A 147 -1.38 -3.86 -1.37
N GLU A 148 -1.59 -2.95 -0.42
CA GLU A 148 -1.83 -3.34 0.95
C GLU A 148 -3.26 -3.87 1.17
N THR A 149 -4.22 -3.52 0.31
CA THR A 149 -5.54 -4.18 0.28
C THR A 149 -5.42 -5.63 -0.13
N THR A 150 -4.71 -5.90 -1.23
CA THR A 150 -4.48 -7.28 -1.69
C THR A 150 -3.75 -8.08 -0.63
N ARG A 151 -2.71 -7.50 0.00
CA ARG A 151 -1.95 -8.16 1.07
C ARG A 151 -2.83 -8.50 2.26
N ALA A 152 -3.53 -7.52 2.82
CA ALA A 152 -4.41 -7.74 3.97
C ALA A 152 -5.54 -8.73 3.64
N SER A 153 -6.03 -8.72 2.40
CA SER A 153 -7.06 -9.67 1.96
C SER A 153 -6.55 -11.10 1.93
N VAL A 154 -5.40 -11.31 1.30
CA VAL A 154 -4.74 -12.63 1.22
C VAL A 154 -4.38 -13.12 2.62
N GLU A 155 -3.77 -12.27 3.45
CA GLU A 155 -3.36 -12.65 4.79
C GLU A 155 -4.56 -12.95 5.70
N GLY A 156 -5.65 -12.19 5.61
CA GLY A 156 -6.88 -12.48 6.34
C GLY A 156 -7.47 -13.84 5.96
N ALA A 157 -7.58 -14.12 4.66
CA ALA A 157 -8.07 -15.39 4.15
C ALA A 157 -7.13 -16.57 4.51
N GLU A 158 -5.82 -16.41 4.32
CA GLU A 158 -4.82 -17.44 4.63
C GLU A 158 -4.86 -17.83 6.10
N ASN A 159 -5.00 -16.86 7.02
CA ASN A 159 -5.09 -17.16 8.44
C ASN A 159 -6.37 -17.94 8.77
N ALA A 160 -7.51 -17.60 8.14
CA ALA A 160 -8.75 -18.36 8.31
C ALA A 160 -8.60 -19.80 7.81
N MET A 161 -8.09 -19.98 6.60
CA MET A 161 -7.91 -21.30 5.99
C MET A 161 -6.88 -22.15 6.76
N ARG A 162 -5.79 -21.56 7.26
CA ARG A 162 -4.81 -22.28 8.11
C ARG A 162 -5.43 -22.70 9.43
N THR A 163 -6.19 -21.81 10.07
CA THR A 163 -6.87 -22.12 11.35
C THR A 163 -7.87 -23.26 11.18
N ALA A 164 -8.56 -23.31 10.04
CA ALA A 164 -9.48 -24.39 9.69
C ALA A 164 -8.80 -25.69 9.21
N GLY A 165 -7.48 -25.69 9.01
CA GLY A 165 -6.77 -26.84 8.43
C GLY A 165 -7.08 -27.08 6.95
N MET A 166 -7.51 -26.05 6.22
CA MET A 166 -8.01 -26.13 4.84
C MET A 166 -7.06 -25.56 3.78
N VAL A 167 -5.83 -25.17 4.14
CA VAL A 167 -4.82 -24.80 3.13
C VAL A 167 -4.39 -26.04 2.36
N SER A 168 -4.48 -25.99 1.03
CA SER A 168 -4.16 -27.11 0.14
C SER A 168 -2.97 -26.80 -0.77
N GLN A 169 -2.28 -27.86 -1.20
CA GLN A 169 -1.32 -27.78 -2.31
C GLN A 169 -1.99 -27.53 -3.66
N ASP A 170 -3.32 -27.72 -3.72
CA ASP A 170 -4.16 -27.48 -4.88
C ASP A 170 -4.82 -26.09 -4.86
N ASP A 171 -4.49 -25.22 -3.89
CA ASP A 171 -4.97 -23.84 -3.91
C ASP A 171 -4.39 -23.12 -5.13
N GLU A 172 -5.25 -22.54 -5.96
CA GLU A 172 -4.85 -21.94 -7.22
C GLU A 172 -4.59 -20.45 -7.09
N TRP A 173 -3.68 -19.93 -7.90
CA TRP A 173 -3.50 -18.50 -8.05
C TRP A 173 -4.59 -17.94 -8.97
N GLU A 174 -5.28 -16.89 -8.54
CA GLU A 174 -6.35 -16.26 -9.31
C GLU A 174 -5.93 -14.84 -9.71
N THR A 175 -5.70 -14.62 -11.00
CA THR A 175 -5.51 -13.27 -11.54
C THR A 175 -6.85 -12.55 -11.68
N ARG A 176 -6.81 -11.22 -11.47
CA ARG A 176 -8.01 -10.37 -11.48
C ARG A 176 -7.76 -9.11 -12.32
N PRO A 177 -7.57 -9.25 -13.65
CA PRO A 177 -7.23 -8.13 -14.52
C PRO A 177 -8.24 -6.98 -14.46
N TRP A 178 -9.53 -7.29 -14.24
CA TRP A 178 -10.62 -6.31 -14.12
C TRP A 178 -10.54 -5.43 -12.85
N MET A 179 -9.71 -5.78 -11.87
CA MET A 179 -9.46 -4.96 -10.68
C MET A 179 -8.26 -4.02 -10.85
N THR A 180 -7.56 -4.10 -11.98
CA THR A 180 -6.42 -3.22 -12.27
C THR A 180 -6.76 -2.29 -13.43
N GLN A 181 -6.29 -1.05 -13.38
CA GLN A 181 -6.46 -0.11 -14.50
C GLN A 181 -5.61 -0.51 -15.73
N THR A 182 -4.61 -1.38 -15.55
CA THR A 182 -3.64 -1.77 -16.57
C THR A 182 -4.03 -3.02 -17.36
N GLY A 183 -5.10 -3.72 -16.97
CA GLY A 183 -5.52 -4.98 -17.58
C GLY A 183 -4.64 -6.19 -17.15
N PRO A 184 -4.51 -7.23 -17.99
CA PRO A 184 -3.70 -8.40 -17.70
C PRO A 184 -2.27 -8.05 -17.28
N CYS A 185 -1.81 -8.64 -16.18
CA CYS A 185 -0.49 -8.38 -15.63
C CYS A 185 0.52 -9.42 -16.14
N PRO A 186 1.57 -9.04 -16.88
CA PRO A 186 2.54 -9.99 -17.42
C PRO A 186 3.39 -10.70 -16.36
N ILE A 187 3.40 -10.18 -15.12
CA ILE A 187 4.10 -10.82 -13.99
C ILE A 187 3.23 -11.92 -13.36
N CYS A 188 1.92 -11.68 -13.26
CA CYS A 188 0.99 -12.59 -12.57
C CYS A 188 0.29 -13.57 -13.51
N GLU A 189 0.13 -13.23 -14.80
CA GLU A 189 -0.51 -14.08 -15.81
C GLU A 189 0.15 -15.46 -15.93
N PRO A 190 1.48 -15.62 -15.88
CA PRO A 190 2.10 -16.95 -15.90
C PRO A 190 1.77 -17.82 -14.67
N LEU A 191 1.20 -17.24 -13.61
CA LEU A 191 0.81 -17.96 -12.41
C LEU A 191 -0.66 -18.36 -12.40
N ASP A 192 -1.50 -17.79 -13.26
CA ASP A 192 -2.94 -17.98 -13.25
C ASP A 192 -3.33 -19.46 -13.35
N GLY A 193 -4.18 -19.92 -12.43
CA GLY A 193 -4.63 -21.32 -12.33
C GLY A 193 -3.55 -22.32 -11.90
N LEU A 194 -2.30 -21.89 -11.70
CA LEU A 194 -1.28 -22.80 -11.16
C LEU A 194 -1.64 -23.16 -9.72
N PRO A 195 -1.37 -24.42 -9.28
CA PRO A 195 -1.61 -24.83 -7.90
C PRO A 195 -0.47 -24.35 -6.97
N ARG A 196 -0.73 -24.30 -5.65
CA ARG A 196 0.23 -23.88 -4.61
C ARG A 196 1.49 -24.71 -4.61
N SER A 197 1.39 -25.99 -4.98
CA SER A 197 2.55 -26.86 -5.19
C SER A 197 3.54 -26.34 -6.24
N VAL A 198 3.09 -25.45 -7.14
CA VAL A 198 3.90 -24.78 -8.18
C VAL A 198 4.16 -23.33 -7.80
N TRP A 199 3.13 -22.47 -7.66
CA TRP A 199 3.36 -21.04 -7.39
C TRP A 199 3.99 -20.78 -6.02
N GLY A 200 3.73 -21.64 -5.03
CA GLY A 200 4.28 -21.51 -3.67
C GLY A 200 5.81 -21.68 -3.64
N ARG A 201 6.40 -22.31 -4.67
CA ARG A 201 7.87 -22.44 -4.79
C ARG A 201 8.54 -21.13 -5.15
N VAL A 202 7.87 -20.28 -5.92
CA VAL A 202 8.40 -18.99 -6.40
C VAL A 202 7.89 -17.82 -5.55
N HIS A 203 6.65 -17.90 -5.07
CA HIS A 203 5.98 -16.87 -4.28
C HIS A 203 5.30 -17.48 -3.06
N PRO A 204 6.06 -17.95 -2.05
CA PRO A 204 5.54 -18.70 -0.90
C PRO A 204 4.52 -17.94 -0.04
N LYS A 205 4.48 -16.61 -0.15
CA LYS A 205 3.55 -15.74 0.58
C LYS A 205 2.26 -15.44 -0.20
N GLY A 206 2.13 -15.92 -1.45
CA GLY A 206 1.03 -15.55 -2.33
C GLY A 206 1.08 -14.07 -2.77
N PRO A 207 -0.02 -13.53 -3.30
CA PRO A 207 -0.12 -12.13 -3.69
C PRO A 207 -0.11 -11.19 -2.46
N PRO A 208 0.27 -9.91 -2.63
CA PRO A 208 0.76 -9.28 -3.86
C PRO A 208 2.28 -9.47 -4.04
N ILE A 209 2.70 -9.67 -5.30
CA ILE A 209 4.12 -9.84 -5.68
C ILE A 209 4.76 -8.58 -6.30
N HIS A 210 3.96 -7.57 -6.63
CA HIS A 210 4.41 -6.26 -7.11
C HIS A 210 3.42 -5.15 -6.70
N PRO A 211 3.81 -3.87 -6.80
CA PRO A 211 2.88 -2.76 -6.54
C PRO A 211 1.66 -2.82 -7.47
N ARG A 212 0.47 -2.50 -6.95
CA ARG A 212 -0.83 -2.59 -7.66
C ARG A 212 -1.25 -3.99 -8.09
N CYS A 213 -0.67 -5.03 -7.52
CA CYS A 213 -1.16 -6.39 -7.74
C CYS A 213 -2.56 -6.55 -7.11
N ALA A 214 -3.50 -7.11 -7.86
CA ALA A 214 -4.88 -7.36 -7.43
C ALA A 214 -5.25 -8.86 -7.42
N CYS A 215 -4.27 -9.75 -7.56
CA CYS A 215 -4.49 -11.20 -7.58
C CYS A 215 -4.95 -11.73 -6.22
N ALA A 216 -5.52 -12.93 -6.22
CA ALA A 216 -6.01 -13.62 -5.03
C ALA A 216 -5.57 -15.08 -5.03
N ILE A 217 -5.94 -15.80 -3.97
CA ILE A 217 -5.81 -17.24 -3.88
C ILE A 217 -7.22 -17.83 -3.95
N GLN A 218 -7.42 -18.74 -4.90
CA GLN A 218 -8.60 -19.57 -4.99
C GLN A 218 -8.34 -20.86 -4.21
N TYR A 219 -8.90 -20.95 -3.01
CA TYR A 219 -8.74 -22.14 -2.18
C TYR A 219 -9.49 -23.33 -2.77
N ALA A 220 -8.82 -24.49 -2.79
CA ALA A 220 -9.45 -25.74 -3.18
C ALA A 220 -10.65 -26.00 -2.25
N ARG A 221 -11.75 -26.53 -2.81
CA ARG A 221 -12.88 -26.96 -1.97
C ARG A 221 -12.42 -28.17 -1.18
N GLY A 222 -12.42 -28.04 0.16
CA GLY A 222 -12.32 -29.18 1.07
C GLY A 222 -13.56 -30.07 1.01
#